data_AF-A0A930MFV0-F1
#
_entry.id   AF-A0A930MFV0-F1
#
_cell.length_a   1.000
_cell.length_b   1.000
_cell.length_c   1.000
_cell.angle_alpha   90.00
_cell.angle_beta   90.00
_cell.angle_gamma   90.00
#
_symmetry.space_group_name_H-M   'P 1'
#
loop_
_entity.id
_entity.type
_entity.pdbx_description
1 polymer ?
#
loop_
_entity_poly.entity_id
_entity_poly.type
_entity_poly.pdbx_seq_one_letter_code
_entity_poly.pdbx_strand_id
1 'polypeptide(L)'
;VLGLQFDTLFTDGLYERGGAHGVAMADRIRAALTAKDYRLASDAPTNQIFLVLDAAQLARLSEHVVMGFWEKRGEDETVMRIATSWATQEADVERLIAVL
;
A
#
# COMPACT_ATOMS: atom_id res chain seq x y z
N VAL A 1 -25.56 -20.53 -12.12
CA VAL A 1 -25.45 -19.07 -12.32
C VAL A 1 -24.15 -18.60 -11.67
N LEU A 2 -23.14 -18.24 -12.47
CA LEU A 2 -21.79 -17.83 -12.04
C LEU A 2 -21.66 -16.30 -11.88
N GLY A 3 -22.78 -15.57 -11.88
CA GLY A 3 -22.83 -14.10 -11.83
C GLY A 3 -23.35 -13.50 -10.53
N LEU A 4 -23.95 -14.30 -9.64
CA LEU A 4 -24.58 -13.79 -8.41
C LEU A 4 -23.56 -13.24 -7.39
N GLN A 5 -22.33 -13.74 -7.41
CA GLN A 5 -21.24 -13.24 -6.56
C GLN A 5 -20.68 -11.89 -7.04
N PHE A 6 -20.83 -11.58 -8.33
CA PHE A 6 -20.48 -10.27 -8.88
C PHE A 6 -21.60 -9.25 -8.63
N ASP A 7 -22.87 -9.68 -8.72
CA ASP A 7 -24.03 -8.80 -8.55
C ASP A 7 -24.02 -8.10 -7.18
N THR A 8 -23.69 -8.81 -6.09
CA THR A 8 -23.57 -8.21 -4.75
C THR A 8 -22.45 -7.18 -4.63
N LEU A 9 -21.33 -7.33 -5.35
CA LEU A 9 -20.26 -6.33 -5.35
C LEU A 9 -20.73 -5.02 -5.98
N PHE A 10 -21.56 -5.10 -7.03
CA PHE A 10 -22.10 -3.93 -7.74
C PHE A 10 -23.45 -3.43 -7.16
N THR A 11 -23.96 -4.08 -6.13
CA THR A 11 -25.17 -3.65 -5.41
C THR A 11 -24.79 -2.63 -4.33
N ASP A 12 -25.65 -1.62 -4.14
CA ASP A 12 -25.48 -0.56 -3.14
C ASP A 12 -24.14 0.18 -3.17
N GLY A 13 -23.39 0.16 -4.28
CA GLY A 13 -22.09 0.84 -4.40
C GLY A 13 -20.98 0.24 -3.52
N LEU A 14 -21.10 -1.03 -3.13
CA LEU A 14 -20.16 -1.69 -2.21
C LEU A 14 -18.74 -1.77 -2.79
N TYR A 15 -18.62 -2.08 -4.08
CA TYR A 15 -17.36 -2.14 -4.80
C TYR A 15 -16.64 -0.78 -4.80
N GLU A 16 -17.36 0.30 -5.10
CA GLU A 16 -16.84 1.66 -5.14
C GLU A 16 -16.38 2.11 -3.75
N ARG A 17 -17.17 1.84 -2.71
CA ARG A 17 -16.77 2.15 -1.32
C ARG A 17 -15.51 1.39 -0.90
N GLY A 18 -15.44 0.10 -1.21
CA GLY A 18 -14.27 -0.72 -0.90
C GLY A 18 -13.01 -0.23 -1.63
N GLY A 19 -13.15 0.14 -2.90
CA GLY A 19 -12.08 0.74 -3.69
C GLY A 19 -11.61 2.08 -3.13
N ALA A 20 -12.56 2.99 -2.84
CA ALA A 20 -12.27 4.29 -2.24
C ALA A 20 -11.56 4.17 -0.89
N HIS A 21 -11.99 3.21 -0.04
CA HIS A 21 -11.31 2.91 1.22
C HIS A 21 -9.87 2.46 1.01
N GLY A 22 -9.64 1.52 0.10
CA GLY A 22 -8.30 1.05 -0.24
C GLY A 22 -7.39 2.20 -0.68
N VAL A 23 -7.87 3.05 -1.60
CA VAL A 23 -7.14 4.24 -2.05
C VAL A 23 -6.84 5.20 -0.88
N ALA A 24 -7.85 5.53 -0.05
CA ALA A 24 -7.67 6.43 1.09
C ALA A 24 -6.62 5.92 2.10
N MET A 25 -6.57 4.60 2.35
CA MET A 25 -5.54 4.01 3.22
C MET A 25 -4.14 4.13 2.59
N ALA A 26 -4.02 3.91 1.28
CA ALA A 26 -2.75 4.08 0.58
C ALA A 26 -2.30 5.55 0.59
N ASP A 27 -3.21 6.50 0.43
CA ASP A 27 -2.93 7.92 0.46
C ASP A 27 -2.38 8.37 1.82
N ARG A 28 -2.93 7.87 2.93
CA ARG A 28 -2.42 8.12 4.29
C ARG A 28 -0.98 7.63 4.44
N ILE A 29 -0.70 6.41 4.01
CA ILE A 29 0.66 5.83 4.06
C ILE A 29 1.60 6.66 3.17
N ARG A 30 1.17 7.03 1.95
CA ARG A 30 1.95 7.84 1.01
C ARG A 30 2.33 9.19 1.61
N ALA A 31 1.37 9.88 2.22
CA ALA A 31 1.61 11.16 2.88
C ALA A 31 2.63 11.06 4.01
N ALA A 32 2.55 10.02 4.85
CA ALA A 32 3.50 9.80 5.95
C ALA A 32 4.90 9.45 5.45
N LEU A 33 5.01 8.63 4.40
CA LEU A 33 6.27 8.30 3.75
C LEU A 33 6.95 9.56 3.18
N THR A 34 6.20 10.37 2.42
CA THR A 34 6.72 11.62 1.85
C THR A 34 7.12 12.62 2.94
N ALA A 35 6.35 12.73 4.02
CA ALA A 35 6.69 13.60 5.14
C ALA A 35 7.95 13.17 5.91
N LYS A 36 8.36 11.91 5.78
CA LYS A 36 9.58 11.32 6.37
C LYS A 36 10.69 11.12 5.33
N ASP A 37 10.62 11.82 4.20
CA ASP A 37 11.61 11.80 3.11
C ASP A 37 11.86 10.42 2.46
N TYR A 38 10.90 9.50 2.55
CA TYR A 38 10.96 8.27 1.77
C TYR A 38 10.73 8.55 0.29
N ARG A 39 11.54 7.90 -0.55
CA ARG A 39 11.42 8.02 -2.00
C ARG A 39 10.43 7.01 -2.56
N LEU A 40 9.44 7.51 -3.29
CA LEU A 40 8.51 6.70 -4.06
C LEU A 40 9.07 6.46 -5.46
N ALA A 41 8.90 5.24 -5.98
CA ALA A 41 9.35 4.88 -7.33
C ALA A 41 8.40 5.41 -8.42
N SER A 42 7.13 5.64 -8.06
CA SER A 42 6.09 6.17 -8.93
C SER A 42 5.03 6.89 -8.11
N ASP A 43 4.45 7.93 -8.69
CA ASP A 43 3.22 8.52 -8.18
C ASP A 43 2.02 7.72 -8.71
N ALA A 44 1.59 6.73 -7.93
CA ALA A 44 0.46 5.87 -8.27
C ALA A 44 -0.78 6.29 -7.45
N PRO A 45 -1.80 6.92 -8.06
CA PRO A 45 -3.02 7.36 -7.38
C PRO A 45 -4.00 6.19 -7.16
N THR A 46 -3.49 5.06 -6.66
CA THR A 46 -4.24 3.83 -6.44
C THR A 46 -3.98 3.29 -5.03
N ASN A 47 -4.53 2.12 -4.72
CA ASN A 47 -4.28 1.37 -3.48
C ASN A 47 -2.88 0.72 -3.41
N GLN A 48 -1.98 1.02 -4.36
CA GLN A 48 -0.63 0.48 -4.41
C GLN A 48 0.41 1.60 -4.26
N ILE A 49 1.45 1.31 -3.47
CA ILE A 49 2.55 2.22 -3.17
C ILE A 49 3.85 1.49 -3.51
N PHE A 50 4.73 2.16 -4.24
CA PHE A 50 6.03 1.64 -4.63
C PHE A 50 7.13 2.47 -3.99
N LEU A 51 7.89 1.83 -3.10
CA LEU A 51 8.91 2.43 -2.25
C LEU A 51 10.29 2.04 -2.74
N VAL A 52 11.19 3.00 -2.89
CA VAL A 52 12.61 2.70 -3.08
C VAL A 52 13.30 2.68 -1.73
N LEU A 53 13.86 1.53 -1.37
CA LEU A 53 14.48 1.29 -0.07
C LEU A 53 15.92 0.83 -0.24
N ASP A 54 16.80 1.33 0.63
CA ASP A 54 18.11 0.72 0.87
C ASP A 54 17.99 -0.56 1.71
N ALA A 55 19.10 -1.28 1.90
CA ALA A 55 19.11 -2.53 2.64
C ALA A 55 18.68 -2.39 4.12
N ALA A 56 19.03 -1.27 4.77
CA ALA A 56 18.70 -1.04 6.18
C ALA A 56 17.22 -0.70 6.36
N GLN A 57 16.69 0.18 5.51
CA GLN A 57 15.27 0.52 5.47
C GLN A 57 14.41 -0.70 5.15
N LEU A 58 14.83 -1.51 4.16
CA LEU A 58 14.13 -2.74 3.80
C LEU A 58 14.07 -3.73 4.96
N ALA A 59 15.20 -3.98 5.64
CA ALA A 59 15.25 -4.88 6.78
C ALA A 59 14.31 -4.42 7.89
N ARG A 60 14.41 -3.14 8.27
CA ARG A 60 13.62 -2.54 9.34
C ARG A 60 12.11 -2.56 9.05
N LEU A 61 11.70 -2.14 7.85
CA LEU A 61 10.27 -2.12 7.51
C LEU A 61 9.68 -3.52 7.36
N SER A 62 10.47 -4.50 6.89
CA SER A 62 10.01 -5.88 6.74
C SER A 62 9.67 -6.57 8.08
N GLU A 63 10.15 -6.06 9.21
CA GLU A 63 9.77 -6.55 10.54
C GLU A 63 8.34 -6.13 10.94
N HIS A 64 7.80 -5.08 10.31
CA HIS A 64 6.53 -4.46 10.70
C HIS A 64 5.44 -4.58 9.64
N VAL A 65 5.81 -4.72 8.37
CA VAL A 65 4.86 -4.82 7.27
C VAL A 65 5.34 -5.83 6.22
N VAL A 66 4.39 -6.60 5.69
CA VAL A 66 4.64 -7.47 4.54
C VAL A 66 4.67 -6.60 3.28
N MET A 67 5.80 -6.63 2.58
CA MET A 67 5.98 -5.94 1.31
C MET A 67 6.23 -6.93 0.19
N GLY A 68 5.67 -6.66 -0.99
CA GLY A 68 5.97 -7.42 -2.19
C GLY A 68 7.23 -6.90 -2.87
N PHE A 69 8.15 -7.78 -3.25
CA PHE A 69 9.27 -7.40 -4.12
C PHE A 69 8.74 -6.94 -5.49
N TRP A 70 9.26 -5.82 -6.00
CA TRP A 70 8.94 -5.32 -7.34
C TRP A 70 10.14 -5.46 -8.27
N GLU A 71 11.24 -4.78 -7.97
CA GLU A 71 12.47 -4.87 -8.75
C GLU A 71 13.71 -4.48 -7.92
N LYS A 72 14.90 -4.86 -8.41
CA LYS A 72 16.18 -4.30 -7.95
C LYS A 72 16.53 -3.11 -8.82
N ARG A 73 16.99 -2.02 -8.20
CA ARG A 73 17.39 -0.79 -8.89
C ARG A 73 18.86 -0.52 -8.60
N GLY A 74 19.73 -0.92 -9.54
CA GLY A 74 21.18 -0.91 -9.31
C GLY A 74 21.60 -1.92 -8.24
N GLU A 75 22.72 -1.66 -7.57
CA GLU A 75 23.30 -2.58 -6.59
C GLU A 75 22.67 -2.44 -5.19
N ASP A 76 22.34 -1.22 -4.78
CA ASP A 76 22.02 -0.91 -3.38
C ASP A 76 20.52 -0.66 -3.11
N GLU A 77 19.71 -0.45 -4.14
CA GLU A 77 18.31 -0.06 -3.97
C GLU A 77 17.35 -1.17 -4.39
N THR A 78 16.25 -1.30 -3.66
CA THR A 78 15.17 -2.25 -3.95
C THR A 78 13.84 -1.52 -3.98
N VAL A 79 13.06 -1.75 -5.03
CA VAL A 79 11.68 -1.29 -5.06
C VAL A 79 10.79 -2.35 -4.43
N MET A 80 10.07 -1.94 -3.40
CA MET A 80 9.09 -2.75 -2.70
C MET A 80 7.70 -2.18 -2.88
N ARG A 81 6.69 -3.05 -2.85
CA ARG A 81 5.28 -2.69 -3.00
C ARG A 81 4.51 -2.93 -1.72
N ILE A 82 3.78 -1.92 -1.28
CA ILE A 82 2.70 -2.02 -0.30
C ILE A 82 1.38 -1.93 -1.05
N ALA A 83 0.42 -2.77 -0.70
CA ALA A 83 -0.93 -2.72 -1.25
C ALA A 83 -1.96 -2.71 -0.11
N THR A 84 -2.88 -1.77 -0.17
CA THR A 84 -4.05 -1.70 0.71
C THR A 84 -5.27 -2.30 0.00
N SER A 85 -6.31 -2.61 0.75
CA SER A 85 -7.56 -3.15 0.21
C SER A 85 -8.76 -2.59 0.96
N TRP A 86 -9.95 -2.97 0.52
CA TRP A 86 -11.19 -2.70 1.25
C TRP A 86 -11.17 -3.21 2.70
N ALA A 87 -10.31 -4.20 3.01
CA ALA A 87 -10.19 -4.80 4.34
C ALA A 87 -9.04 -4.21 5.19
N THR A 88 -8.25 -3.28 4.66
CA THR A 88 -7.16 -2.66 5.43
C THR A 88 -7.72 -1.86 6.59
N GLN A 89 -7.29 -2.16 7.82
CA GLN A 89 -7.76 -1.43 8.99
C GLN A 89 -6.96 -0.15 9.17
N GLU A 90 -7.61 0.90 9.67
CA GLU A 90 -6.90 2.15 9.99
C GLU A 90 -5.80 1.93 11.04
N ALA A 91 -6.01 1.01 11.99
CA ALA A 91 -5.01 0.66 12.99
C ALA A 91 -3.74 0.03 12.38
N ASP A 92 -3.87 -0.72 11.28
CA ASP A 92 -2.71 -1.25 10.55
C ASP A 92 -1.91 -0.12 9.91
N VAL A 93 -2.62 0.84 9.31
CA VAL A 93 -2.01 2.05 8.72
C VAL A 93 -1.27 2.86 9.78
N GLU A 94 -1.89 3.11 10.93
CA GLU A 94 -1.26 3.85 12.03
C GLU A 94 -0.03 3.11 12.59
N ARG A 95 -0.09 1.79 12.74
CA ARG A 95 1.06 0.98 13.16
C ARG A 95 2.23 1.11 12.19
N LEU A 96 1.96 1.05 10.89
CA LEU A 96 3.00 1.26 9.88
C LEU A 96 3.56 2.69 9.98
N ILE A 97 2.72 3.71 10.03
CA ILE A 97 3.15 5.12 10.11
C ILE A 97 4.03 5.38 11.34
N ALA A 98 3.69 4.78 12.48
CA ALA A 98 4.44 4.90 13.72
C ALA A 98 5.88 4.33 13.63
N VAL A 99 6.11 3.36 12.74
CA VAL A 99 7.43 2.76 12.53
C VAL A 99 8.18 3.33 11.34
N LEU A 100 7.59 4.18 10.50
CA LEU A 100 8.31 4.83 9.39
C LEU A 100 9.46 5.71 9.88
#